data_AF-R9N1B2-F1
#
_entry.id   AF-R9N1B2-F1
#
_cell.length_a   1.000
_cell.length_b   1.000
_cell.length_c   1.000
_cell.angle_alpha   90.00
_cell.angle_beta   90.00
_cell.angle_gamma   90.00
#
_symmetry.space_group_name_H-M   'P 1'
#
loop_
_entity.id
_entity.type
_entity.pdbx_description
1 polymer ?
#
loop_
_entity_poly.entity_id
_entity_poly.type
_entity_poly.pdbx_seq_one_letter_code
_entity_poly.pdbx_strand_id
1 'polypeptide(L)'
;MKKSAKAISIIGGADGPTSIFIAGSHKEKNIFRRIKSAYINRKYKRKRALAAKSIFPNPHTIEEVILYIKQQYSAFEADDSYYCYQKRKRDMKMALIQREKPELLGGEKHFDPPSDLQDMEAVSKWLRKLDDYIHDCERKTELISNEVFPVDYHLFLINKEEQGTLEVEIETLRSLLSVSWSGDKKIMEPISKDIYLYYGVSQKDIDEKTERYLGLLACLSS
;
A
#
# COMPACT_ATOMS: atom_id res chain seq x y z
N MET A 1 33.02 -5.32 -14.96
CA MET A 1 32.31 -5.17 -13.66
C MET A 1 30.81 -5.23 -13.93
N LYS A 2 30.11 -6.29 -13.49
CA LYS A 2 28.65 -6.38 -13.63
C LYS A 2 28.01 -5.31 -12.73
N LYS A 3 27.34 -4.32 -13.32
CA LYS A 3 26.53 -3.34 -12.58
C LYS A 3 25.43 -4.12 -11.87
N SER A 4 25.39 -4.08 -10.53
CA SER A 4 24.26 -4.65 -9.80
C SER A 4 23.01 -3.84 -10.15
N ALA A 5 21.94 -4.50 -10.58
CA ALA A 5 20.65 -3.86 -10.81
C ALA A 5 20.27 -3.05 -9.55
N LYS A 6 20.10 -1.73 -9.71
CA LYS A 6 19.62 -0.85 -8.64
C LYS A 6 18.11 -1.01 -8.62
N ALA A 7 17.55 -1.54 -7.53
CA ALA A 7 16.10 -1.55 -7.37
C ALA A 7 15.67 -0.14 -6.98
N ILE A 8 14.75 0.43 -7.74
CA ILE A 8 14.22 1.76 -7.49
C ILE A 8 12.77 1.59 -7.09
N SER A 9 12.41 2.11 -5.92
CA SER A 9 11.02 2.20 -5.49
C SER A 9 10.65 3.66 -5.34
N ILE A 10 9.60 4.07 -6.05
CA ILE A 10 9.02 5.40 -5.96
C ILE A 10 7.82 5.29 -5.03
N ILE A 11 7.85 6.02 -3.91
CA ILE A 11 6.72 6.08 -2.99
C ILE A 11 6.12 7.49 -3.12
N GLY A 12 4.92 7.56 -3.70
CA GLY A 12 4.12 8.77 -3.73
C GLY A 12 3.43 8.98 -2.39
N GLY A 13 3.78 10.05 -1.66
CA GLY A 13 2.99 10.52 -0.54
C GLY A 13 1.84 11.40 -1.04
N ALA A 14 0.68 11.34 -0.39
CA ALA A 14 -0.52 12.07 -0.81
C ALA A 14 -0.33 13.61 -0.85
N ASP A 15 0.61 14.17 -0.08
CA ASP A 15 0.86 15.63 0.00
C ASP A 15 2.36 15.99 0.29
N GLY A 16 3.31 15.18 -0.19
CA GLY A 16 4.74 15.39 0.05
C GLY A 16 5.61 15.11 -1.19
N PRO A 17 6.89 15.55 -1.21
CA PRO A 17 7.75 15.34 -2.37
C PRO A 17 7.89 13.85 -2.68
N THR A 18 7.74 13.48 -3.96
CA THR A 18 7.95 12.13 -4.49
C THR A 18 9.31 11.62 -4.03
N SER A 19 9.31 10.65 -3.12
CA SER A 19 10.54 10.12 -2.54
C SER A 19 11.01 8.94 -3.38
N ILE A 20 12.15 9.11 -4.06
CA ILE A 20 12.79 8.05 -4.85
C ILE A 20 13.77 7.33 -3.96
N PHE A 21 13.48 6.07 -3.64
CA PHE A 21 14.40 5.22 -2.92
C PHE A 21 15.20 4.41 -3.93
N ILE A 22 16.52 4.62 -3.91
CA ILE A 22 17.45 3.90 -4.77
C ILE A 22 18.17 2.89 -3.90
N ALA A 23 17.70 1.64 -3.95
CA ALA A 23 18.37 0.52 -3.31
C ALA A 23 19.63 0.18 -4.11
N GLY A 24 20.78 0.60 -3.57
CA GLY A 24 22.10 0.36 -4.13
C GLY A 24 23.04 -0.25 -3.10
N SER A 25 24.07 -0.95 -3.58
CA SER A 25 25.08 -1.68 -2.81
C SER A 25 26.14 -0.78 -2.14
N HIS A 26 25.80 0.47 -1.81
CA HIS A 26 26.66 1.33 -1.01
C HIS A 26 26.59 0.90 0.46
N LYS A 27 27.66 0.26 0.96
CA LYS A 27 27.81 0.02 2.40
C LYS A 27 27.92 1.36 3.11
N GLU A 28 26.96 1.65 4.00
CA GLU A 28 26.99 2.78 4.93
C GLU A 28 28.39 2.87 5.56
N LYS A 29 29.09 4.00 5.39
CA LYS A 29 30.49 4.11 5.82
C LYS A 29 30.59 4.24 7.34
N ASN A 30 29.54 4.75 8.00
CA ASN A 30 29.53 4.94 9.44
C ASN A 30 29.19 3.64 10.18
N ILE A 31 30.15 3.13 10.96
CA ILE A 31 30.02 1.88 11.73
C ILE A 31 28.90 1.95 12.76
N PHE A 32 28.72 3.08 13.46
CA PHE A 32 27.62 3.24 14.42
C PHE A 32 26.25 3.18 13.73
N ARG A 33 26.12 3.82 12.56
CA ARG A 33 24.89 3.73 11.74
C ARG A 33 24.65 2.30 11.27
N ARG A 34 25.70 1.57 10.83
CA ARG A 34 25.59 0.15 10.46
C ARG A 34 25.10 -0.71 11.62
N ILE A 35 25.67 -0.53 12.81
CA ILE A 35 25.29 -1.29 14.00
C ILE A 35 23.84 -0.96 14.40
N LYS A 36 23.46 0.32 14.42
CA LYS A 36 22.10 0.77 14.71
C LYS A 36 21.09 0.16 13.73
N SER A 37 21.37 0.23 12.43
CA SER A 37 20.50 -0.36 11.39
C SER A 37 20.43 -1.88 11.51
N ALA A 38 21.55 -2.56 11.78
CA ALA A 38 21.55 -4.01 12.00
C ALA A 38 20.70 -4.40 13.22
N TYR A 39 20.78 -3.63 14.31
CA TYR A 39 19.95 -3.83 15.49
C TYR A 39 18.47 -3.62 15.21
N ILE A 40 18.10 -2.51 14.55
CA ILE A 40 16.71 -2.22 14.15
C ILE A 40 16.17 -3.32 13.24
N ASN A 41 16.92 -3.71 12.22
CA ASN A 41 16.55 -4.79 11.30
C ASN A 41 16.39 -6.13 12.03
N ARG A 42 17.26 -6.45 12.98
CA ARG A 42 17.14 -7.66 13.80
C ARG A 42 15.88 -7.62 14.68
N LYS A 43 15.58 -6.48 15.29
CA LYS A 43 14.37 -6.28 16.09
C LYS A 43 13.12 -6.43 15.23
N TYR A 44 13.09 -5.81 14.05
CA TYR A 44 12.00 -5.93 13.09
C TYR A 44 11.81 -7.38 12.62
N LYS A 45 12.87 -8.08 12.21
CA LYS A 45 12.81 -9.50 11.81
C LYS A 45 12.27 -10.39 12.92
N ARG A 46 12.69 -10.15 14.17
CA ARG A 46 12.16 -10.88 15.34
C ARG A 46 10.68 -10.61 15.56
N LYS A 47 10.26 -9.35 15.59
CA LYS A 47 8.84 -8.97 15.70
C LYS A 47 7.99 -9.65 14.61
N ARG A 48 8.41 -9.53 13.35
CA ARG A 48 7.72 -10.12 12.21
C ARG A 48 7.67 -11.65 12.31
N ALA A 49 8.74 -12.31 12.74
CA ALA A 49 8.74 -13.75 12.93
C ALA A 49 7.81 -14.20 14.09
N LEU A 50 7.71 -13.41 15.16
CA LEU A 50 6.76 -13.67 16.25
C LEU A 50 5.31 -13.48 15.79
N ALA A 51 5.03 -12.39 15.08
CA ALA A 51 3.70 -12.14 14.49
C ALA A 51 3.28 -13.25 13.52
N ALA A 52 4.19 -13.71 12.65
CA ALA A 52 3.91 -14.81 11.74
C ALA A 52 3.53 -16.12 12.47
N LYS A 53 4.12 -16.37 13.64
CA LYS A 53 3.81 -17.55 14.47
C LYS A 53 2.48 -17.46 15.21
N SER A 54 1.97 -16.25 15.43
CA SER A 54 0.68 -16.04 16.12
C SER A 54 -0.51 -15.97 15.15
N ILE A 55 -0.27 -15.96 13.85
CA ILE A 55 -1.33 -15.95 12.83
C ILE A 55 -1.81 -17.38 12.61
N PHE A 56 -3.09 -17.62 12.88
CA PHE A 56 -3.78 -18.89 12.62
C PHE A 56 -4.93 -18.65 11.64
N PRO A 57 -5.32 -19.69 10.85
CA PRO A 57 -6.46 -19.57 9.95
C PRO A 57 -7.75 -19.23 10.71
N ASN A 58 -8.36 -18.10 10.37
CA ASN A 58 -9.67 -17.68 10.83
C ASN A 58 -10.25 -16.63 9.87
N PRO A 59 -10.56 -17.01 8.61
CA PRO A 59 -10.96 -16.05 7.60
C PRO A 59 -12.42 -15.62 7.77
N HIS A 60 -12.68 -14.32 7.65
CA HIS A 60 -14.01 -13.76 7.42
C HIS A 60 -14.13 -13.20 5.98
N THR A 61 -15.36 -13.05 5.52
CA THR A 61 -15.71 -12.41 4.25
C THR A 61 -15.61 -10.89 4.35
N ILE A 62 -15.57 -10.20 3.20
CA ILE A 62 -15.57 -8.74 3.19
C ILE A 62 -16.89 -8.18 3.73
N GLU A 63 -18.01 -8.84 3.44
CA GLU A 63 -19.33 -8.47 3.93
C GLU A 63 -19.39 -8.53 5.46
N GLU A 64 -18.82 -9.58 6.05
CA GLU A 64 -18.67 -9.69 7.51
C GLU A 64 -17.79 -8.58 8.08
N VAL A 65 -16.66 -8.26 7.43
CA VAL A 65 -15.79 -7.15 7.85
C VAL A 65 -16.52 -5.81 7.79
N ILE A 66 -17.26 -5.54 6.72
CA ILE A 66 -18.04 -4.31 6.56
C ILE A 66 -19.08 -4.21 7.69
N LEU A 67 -19.81 -5.29 7.96
CA LEU A 67 -20.77 -5.32 9.05
C LEU A 67 -20.09 -5.09 10.39
N TYR A 68 -18.95 -5.73 10.62
CA TYR A 68 -18.17 -5.61 11.83
C TYR A 68 -17.70 -4.18 12.09
N ILE A 69 -17.09 -3.51 11.12
CA ILE A 69 -16.61 -2.13 11.31
C ILE A 69 -17.76 -1.14 11.51
N LYS A 70 -18.90 -1.37 10.86
CA LYS A 70 -20.13 -0.58 11.06
C LYS A 70 -20.65 -0.73 12.49
N GLN A 71 -20.68 -1.95 13.02
CA GLN A 71 -21.21 -2.23 14.36
C GLN A 71 -20.24 -1.88 15.50
N GLN A 72 -18.97 -2.30 15.37
CA GLN A 72 -17.98 -2.17 16.43
C GLN A 72 -17.38 -0.77 16.51
N TYR A 73 -17.22 -0.11 15.37
CA TYR A 73 -16.51 1.16 15.27
C TYR A 73 -17.36 2.32 14.76
N SER A 74 -18.67 2.09 14.57
CA SER A 74 -19.59 3.08 13.98
C SER A 74 -19.07 3.62 12.65
N ALA A 75 -18.40 2.76 11.86
CA ALA A 75 -17.88 3.16 10.56
C ALA A 75 -19.02 3.59 9.65
N PHE A 76 -18.84 4.70 8.94
CA PHE A 76 -19.79 5.15 7.92
C PHE A 76 -19.12 5.14 6.56
N GLU A 77 -19.91 4.90 5.53
CA GLU A 77 -19.40 4.88 4.16
C GLU A 77 -19.24 6.32 3.66
N ALA A 78 -18.05 6.63 3.16
CA ALA A 78 -17.78 7.89 2.49
C ALA A 78 -18.47 7.91 1.12
N ASP A 79 -19.01 9.07 0.78
CA ASP A 79 -19.54 9.33 -0.55
C ASP A 79 -18.56 10.19 -1.37
N ASP A 80 -18.99 10.54 -2.57
CA ASP A 80 -18.23 11.34 -3.53
C ASP A 80 -17.89 12.77 -3.01
N SER A 81 -18.50 13.24 -1.92
CA SER A 81 -18.17 14.53 -1.30
C SER A 81 -16.88 14.49 -0.49
N TYR A 82 -16.39 13.30 -0.12
CA TYR A 82 -15.14 13.16 0.61
C TYR A 82 -13.95 13.51 -0.29
N TYR A 83 -13.09 14.41 0.20
CA TYR A 83 -12.12 15.17 -0.62
C TYR A 83 -11.23 14.34 -1.56
N CYS A 84 -10.90 13.10 -1.18
CA CYS A 84 -10.05 12.21 -1.97
C CYS A 84 -10.76 10.96 -2.48
N TYR A 85 -12.09 10.81 -2.31
CA TYR A 85 -12.80 9.58 -2.67
C TYR A 85 -12.60 9.18 -4.13
N GLN A 86 -12.84 10.11 -5.07
CA GLN A 86 -12.68 9.83 -6.51
C GLN A 86 -11.23 9.53 -6.88
N LYS A 87 -10.29 10.28 -6.30
CA LYS A 87 -8.86 10.06 -6.52
C LYS A 87 -8.47 8.65 -6.05
N ARG A 88 -8.85 8.26 -4.83
CA ARG A 88 -8.54 6.94 -4.27
C ARG A 88 -9.17 5.80 -5.06
N LYS A 89 -10.44 5.94 -5.44
CA LYS A 89 -11.15 4.99 -6.31
C LYS A 89 -10.41 4.78 -7.64
N ARG A 90 -10.00 5.87 -8.28
CA ARG A 90 -9.23 5.82 -9.53
C ARG A 90 -7.85 5.21 -9.33
N ASP A 91 -7.12 5.62 -8.29
CA ASP A 91 -5.77 5.13 -8.00
C ASP A 91 -5.78 3.62 -7.69
N MET A 92 -6.78 3.14 -6.93
CA MET A 92 -7.04 1.71 -6.71
C MET A 92 -7.29 0.99 -8.03
N LYS A 93 -8.21 1.50 -8.85
CA LYS A 93 -8.52 0.90 -10.16
C LYS A 93 -7.30 0.85 -11.07
N MET A 94 -6.50 1.91 -11.11
CA MET A 94 -5.26 1.97 -11.89
C MET A 94 -4.27 0.90 -11.41
N ALA A 95 -4.04 0.77 -10.10
CA ALA A 95 -3.14 -0.23 -9.54
C ALA A 95 -3.58 -1.66 -9.87
N LEU A 96 -4.89 -1.93 -9.80
CA LEU A 96 -5.48 -3.21 -10.18
C LEU A 96 -5.28 -3.52 -11.67
N ILE A 97 -5.52 -2.54 -12.56
CA ILE A 97 -5.30 -2.71 -14.00
C ILE A 97 -3.82 -2.96 -14.29
N GLN A 98 -2.90 -2.21 -13.67
CA GLN A 98 -1.46 -2.42 -13.85
C GLN A 98 -1.03 -3.84 -13.45
N ARG A 99 -1.62 -4.39 -12.38
CA ARG A 99 -1.30 -5.72 -11.88
C ARG A 99 -1.88 -6.84 -12.74
N GLU A 100 -3.11 -6.69 -13.22
CA GLU A 100 -3.89 -7.78 -13.81
C GLU A 100 -3.99 -7.71 -15.33
N LYS A 101 -4.06 -6.50 -15.89
CA LYS A 101 -4.27 -6.23 -17.31
C LYS A 101 -3.50 -4.97 -17.78
N PRO A 102 -2.16 -4.93 -17.64
CA PRO A 102 -1.37 -3.75 -17.96
C PRO A 102 -1.52 -3.30 -19.43
N GLU A 103 -1.90 -4.20 -20.34
CA GLU A 103 -2.19 -3.92 -21.74
C GLU A 103 -3.28 -2.84 -21.92
N LEU A 104 -4.25 -2.74 -20.99
CA LEU A 104 -5.28 -1.69 -21.03
C LEU A 104 -4.69 -0.28 -20.81
N LEU A 105 -3.51 -0.19 -20.21
CA LEU A 105 -2.77 1.07 -20.01
C LEU A 105 -1.65 1.26 -21.06
N GLY A 106 -1.51 0.34 -22.01
CA GLY A 106 -0.45 0.35 -23.02
C GLY A 106 0.78 -0.48 -22.65
N GLY A 107 0.64 -1.42 -21.71
CA GLY A 107 1.66 -2.38 -21.31
C GLY A 107 2.64 -1.88 -20.25
N GLU A 108 3.44 -2.79 -19.70
CA GLU A 108 4.50 -2.45 -18.74
C GLU A 108 5.60 -1.64 -19.44
N LYS A 109 5.87 -0.43 -18.93
CA LYS A 109 6.98 0.40 -19.39
C LYS A 109 8.09 0.43 -18.35
N HIS A 110 9.29 0.08 -18.79
CA HIS A 110 10.50 0.22 -17.99
C HIS A 110 11.18 1.57 -18.28
N PHE A 111 11.46 2.33 -17.23
CA PHE A 111 12.21 3.59 -17.32
C PHE A 111 13.53 3.45 -16.58
N ASP A 112 14.60 3.20 -17.32
CA ASP A 112 15.94 3.12 -16.75
C ASP A 112 16.31 4.43 -16.04
N PRO A 113 16.77 4.37 -14.78
CA PRO A 113 17.28 5.55 -14.10
C PRO A 113 18.54 6.07 -14.77
N PRO A 114 18.84 7.37 -14.59
CA PRO A 114 20.11 7.92 -15.06
C PRO A 114 21.30 7.21 -14.38
N SER A 115 22.40 7.07 -15.12
CA SER A 115 23.60 6.38 -14.64
C SER A 115 24.25 7.12 -13.47
N ASP A 116 24.23 8.45 -13.52
CA ASP A 116 24.62 9.35 -12.45
C ASP A 116 23.38 10.01 -11.85
N LEU A 117 23.25 9.90 -10.53
CA LEU A 117 22.13 10.44 -9.76
C LEU A 117 22.46 11.81 -9.15
N GLN A 118 23.71 12.26 -9.27
CA GLN A 118 24.11 13.63 -8.95
C GLN A 118 23.86 14.59 -10.13
N ASP A 119 23.67 14.04 -11.33
CA ASP A 119 23.19 14.80 -12.48
C ASP A 119 21.70 15.11 -12.32
N MET A 120 21.45 16.27 -11.71
CA MET A 120 20.09 16.74 -11.41
C MET A 120 19.26 16.99 -12.67
N GLU A 121 19.89 17.30 -13.81
CA GLU A 121 19.17 17.49 -15.07
C GLU A 121 18.70 16.14 -15.63
N ALA A 122 19.58 15.13 -15.65
CA ALA A 122 19.23 13.78 -16.06
C ALA A 122 18.17 13.16 -15.13
N VAL A 123 18.28 13.37 -13.81
CA VAL A 123 17.27 12.95 -12.83
C VAL A 123 15.93 13.65 -13.09
N SER A 124 15.94 14.97 -13.30
CA SER A 124 14.71 15.73 -13.57
C SER A 124 14.02 15.27 -14.86
N LYS A 125 14.80 15.00 -15.92
CA LYS A 125 14.27 14.49 -17.19
C LYS A 125 13.67 13.09 -17.05
N TRP A 126 14.31 12.22 -16.27
CA TRP A 126 13.79 10.89 -15.98
C TRP A 126 12.51 10.94 -15.15
N LEU A 127 12.46 11.80 -14.12
CA LEU A 127 11.25 12.04 -13.33
C LEU A 127 10.09 12.54 -14.18
N ARG A 128 10.31 13.52 -15.06
CA ARG A 128 9.25 14.00 -15.97
C ARG A 128 8.68 12.88 -16.84
N LYS A 129 9.53 11.99 -17.37
CA LYS A 129 9.06 10.84 -18.15
C LYS A 129 8.18 9.88 -17.34
N LEU A 130 8.52 9.67 -16.07
CA LEU A 130 7.72 8.85 -15.15
C LEU A 130 6.39 9.52 -14.85
N ASP A 131 6.41 10.82 -14.57
CA ASP A 131 5.19 11.59 -14.32
C ASP A 131 4.28 11.57 -15.56
N ASP A 132 4.80 11.85 -16.76
CA ASP A 132 4.04 11.82 -18.01
C ASP A 132 3.38 10.45 -18.23
N TYR A 133 4.10 9.37 -17.91
CA TYR A 133 3.58 8.00 -18.01
C TYR A 133 2.48 7.73 -16.98
N ILE A 134 2.64 8.17 -15.73
CA ILE A 134 1.63 8.02 -14.69
C ILE A 134 0.36 8.79 -15.08
N HIS A 135 0.50 10.04 -15.52
CA HIS A 135 -0.65 10.84 -15.98
C HIS A 135 -1.35 10.21 -17.19
N ASP A 136 -0.62 9.59 -18.12
CA ASP A 136 -1.23 8.84 -19.23
C ASP A 136 -1.99 7.60 -18.73
N CYS A 137 -1.46 6.89 -17.73
CA CYS A 137 -2.15 5.76 -17.09
C CYS A 137 -3.41 6.21 -16.36
N GLU A 138 -3.37 7.33 -15.63
CA GLU A 138 -4.54 7.90 -14.94
C GLU A 138 -5.65 8.24 -15.95
N ARG A 139 -5.31 8.98 -17.01
CA ARG A 139 -6.28 9.33 -18.07
C ARG A 139 -6.90 8.09 -18.72
N LYS A 140 -6.10 7.06 -19.02
CA LYS A 140 -6.61 5.80 -19.59
C LYS A 140 -7.51 5.07 -18.60
N THR A 141 -7.15 5.05 -17.32
CA THR A 141 -7.94 4.41 -16.26
C THR A 141 -9.34 5.00 -16.18
N GLU A 142 -9.47 6.32 -16.28
CA GLU A 142 -10.76 7.03 -16.27
C GLU A 142 -11.65 6.67 -17.48
N LEU A 143 -11.05 6.33 -18.62
CA LEU A 143 -11.76 5.93 -19.84
C LEU A 143 -12.17 4.45 -19.85
N ILE A 144 -11.57 3.62 -18.99
CA ILE A 144 -11.89 2.19 -18.92
C ILE A 144 -13.19 2.02 -18.13
N SER A 145 -14.24 1.52 -18.79
CA SER A 145 -15.53 1.27 -18.14
C SER A 145 -15.46 0.11 -17.13
N ASN A 146 -16.42 0.06 -16.20
CA ASN A 146 -16.53 -1.07 -15.27
C ASN A 146 -16.97 -2.38 -15.96
N GLU A 147 -17.50 -2.32 -17.18
CA GLU A 147 -17.77 -3.53 -17.98
C GLU A 147 -16.48 -4.19 -18.47
N VAL A 148 -15.47 -3.37 -18.85
CA VAL A 148 -14.16 -3.84 -19.30
C VAL A 148 -13.29 -4.30 -18.13
N PHE A 149 -13.30 -3.52 -17.04
CA PHE A 149 -12.56 -3.82 -15.83
C PHE A 149 -13.42 -3.51 -14.59
N PRO A 150 -14.15 -4.51 -14.07
CA PRO A 150 -15.05 -4.31 -12.94
C PRO A 150 -14.27 -4.05 -11.65
N VAL A 151 -14.73 -3.03 -10.92
CA VAL A 151 -14.24 -2.63 -9.60
C VAL A 151 -15.46 -2.23 -8.78
N ASP A 152 -15.56 -2.77 -7.58
CA ASP A 152 -16.56 -2.40 -6.58
C ASP A 152 -15.84 -1.84 -5.35
N TYR A 153 -15.71 -0.52 -5.35
CA TYR A 153 -14.87 0.24 -4.43
C TYR A 153 -15.70 0.86 -3.31
N HIS A 154 -15.24 0.69 -2.08
CA HIS A 154 -15.83 1.30 -0.89
C HIS A 154 -14.74 1.95 -0.04
N LEU A 155 -15.09 3.07 0.59
CA LEU A 155 -14.27 3.73 1.57
C LEU A 155 -15.12 3.96 2.82
N PHE A 156 -14.71 3.41 3.95
CA PHE A 156 -15.35 3.62 5.24
C PHE A 156 -14.48 4.50 6.13
N LEU A 157 -15.12 5.40 6.86
CA LEU A 157 -14.47 6.31 7.80
C LEU A 157 -14.86 5.95 9.22
N ILE A 158 -13.85 5.86 10.10
CA ILE A 158 -14.02 5.71 11.54
C ILE A 158 -13.43 6.96 12.19
N ASN A 159 -14.30 7.87 12.62
CA ASN A 159 -13.89 9.11 13.25
C ASN A 159 -13.75 8.91 14.77
N LYS A 160 -12.61 9.32 15.34
CA LYS A 160 -12.37 9.37 16.80
C LYS A 160 -12.17 10.80 17.29
N GLU A 161 -12.86 11.74 16.63
CA GLU A 161 -12.86 13.15 16.96
C GLU A 161 -11.43 13.72 16.93
N GLU A 162 -11.01 14.40 18.00
CA GLU A 162 -9.68 14.99 18.13
C GLU A 162 -8.55 13.94 18.14
N GLN A 163 -8.88 12.66 18.35
CA GLN A 163 -7.88 11.59 18.43
C GLN A 163 -7.41 11.11 17.06
N GLY A 164 -8.18 11.34 16.00
CA GLY A 164 -7.83 10.92 14.66
C GLY A 164 -8.97 10.29 13.86
N THR A 165 -8.62 9.80 12.68
CA THR A 165 -9.57 9.14 11.77
C THR A 165 -8.89 7.95 11.11
N LEU A 166 -9.62 6.84 11.03
CA LEU A 166 -9.24 5.71 10.19
C LEU A 166 -10.06 5.71 8.91
N GLU A 167 -9.42 5.28 7.85
CA GLU A 167 -9.96 5.10 6.52
C GLU A 167 -9.78 3.61 6.16
N VAL A 168 -10.88 2.91 5.97
CA VAL A 168 -10.90 1.49 5.59
C VAL A 168 -11.34 1.42 4.13
N GLU A 169 -10.40 1.10 3.26
CA GLU A 169 -10.59 1.03 1.83
C GLU A 169 -10.76 -0.43 1.40
N ILE A 170 -11.83 -0.72 0.67
CA ILE A 170 -12.24 -2.08 0.30
C ILE A 170 -12.52 -2.15 -1.20
N GLU A 171 -12.06 -3.23 -1.83
CA GLU A 171 -12.53 -3.65 -3.16
C GLU A 171 -13.12 -5.06 -3.04
N THR A 172 -14.44 -5.20 -3.20
CA THR A 172 -15.16 -6.42 -2.82
C THR A 172 -14.86 -7.58 -3.78
N LEU A 173 -14.76 -7.31 -5.08
CA LEU A 173 -14.61 -8.33 -6.12
C LEU A 173 -13.30 -9.14 -5.99
N ARG A 174 -12.23 -8.49 -5.54
CA ARG A 174 -10.92 -9.12 -5.27
C ARG A 174 -10.65 -9.30 -3.78
N SER A 175 -11.61 -8.95 -2.94
CA SER A 175 -11.51 -9.01 -1.48
C SER A 175 -10.27 -8.29 -0.93
N LEU A 176 -9.98 -7.11 -1.47
CA LEU A 176 -8.88 -6.28 -1.01
C LEU A 176 -9.33 -5.41 0.16
N LEU A 177 -8.47 -5.31 1.18
CA LEU A 177 -8.67 -4.50 2.37
C LEU A 177 -7.40 -3.71 2.65
N SER A 178 -7.54 -2.41 2.84
CA SER A 178 -6.48 -1.53 3.32
C SER A 178 -7.02 -0.65 4.44
N VAL A 179 -6.19 -0.38 5.44
CA VAL A 179 -6.53 0.51 6.56
C VAL A 179 -5.43 1.55 6.70
N SER A 180 -5.78 2.82 6.45
CA SER A 180 -4.96 3.98 6.73
C SER A 180 -5.54 4.76 7.90
N TRP A 181 -4.72 5.54 8.58
CA TRP A 181 -5.18 6.38 9.69
C TRP A 181 -4.25 7.57 9.92
N SER A 182 -4.81 8.61 10.53
CA SER A 182 -4.10 9.77 11.06
C SER A 182 -4.49 9.99 12.52
N GLY A 183 -3.64 10.67 13.29
CA GLY A 183 -3.89 10.98 14.71
C GLY A 183 -3.08 10.13 15.70
N ASP A 184 -3.62 9.91 16.90
CA ASP A 184 -2.92 9.22 17.99
C ASP A 184 -2.74 7.74 17.68
N LYS A 185 -1.47 7.36 17.43
CA LYS A 185 -1.06 5.99 17.20
C LYS A 185 -1.57 5.01 18.26
N LYS A 186 -1.62 5.40 19.54
CA LYS A 186 -2.06 4.50 20.63
C LYS A 186 -3.54 4.12 20.53
N ILE A 187 -4.33 4.89 19.80
CA ILE A 187 -5.77 4.67 19.60
C ILE A 187 -6.01 4.07 18.22
N MET A 188 -5.35 4.59 17.19
CA MET A 188 -5.54 4.14 15.81
C MET A 188 -4.95 2.75 15.53
N GLU A 189 -3.74 2.46 16.03
CA GLU A 189 -3.04 1.20 15.74
C GLU A 189 -3.78 -0.04 16.28
N PRO A 190 -4.34 -0.04 17.50
CA PRO A 190 -5.16 -1.16 17.99
C PRO A 190 -6.39 -1.43 17.13
N ILE A 191 -7.11 -0.38 16.70
CA ILE A 191 -8.30 -0.51 15.86
C ILE A 191 -7.92 -1.10 14.49
N SER A 192 -6.86 -0.58 13.87
CA SER A 192 -6.36 -1.13 12.61
C SER A 192 -5.97 -2.61 12.74
N LYS A 193 -5.26 -2.99 13.80
CA LYS A 193 -4.89 -4.39 14.08
C LYS A 193 -6.10 -5.27 14.27
N ASP A 194 -7.09 -4.80 15.00
CA ASP A 194 -8.32 -5.52 15.27
C ASP A 194 -9.13 -5.76 13.99
N ILE A 195 -9.24 -4.78 13.10
CA ILE A 195 -9.88 -4.95 11.77
C ILE A 195 -9.17 -6.01 10.94
N TYR A 196 -7.83 -5.99 10.86
CA TYR A 196 -7.08 -7.02 10.13
C TYR A 196 -7.17 -8.40 10.78
N LEU A 197 -7.20 -8.47 12.12
CA LEU A 197 -7.37 -9.72 12.86
C LEU A 197 -8.76 -10.30 12.65
N TYR A 198 -9.79 -9.45 12.64
CA TYR A 198 -11.17 -9.86 12.35
C TYR A 198 -11.28 -10.34 10.91
N TYR A 199 -10.77 -9.59 9.93
CA TYR A 199 -10.73 -10.09 8.56
C TYR A 199 -10.00 -11.44 8.50
N GLY A 200 -8.87 -11.56 9.19
CA GLY A 200 -8.16 -12.82 9.36
C GLY A 200 -7.61 -13.35 8.04
N VAL A 201 -7.17 -14.60 8.04
CA VAL A 201 -6.55 -15.27 6.88
C VAL A 201 -7.04 -16.70 6.79
N SER A 202 -7.10 -17.26 5.58
CA SER A 202 -7.29 -18.70 5.36
C SER A 202 -5.96 -19.45 5.45
N GLN A 203 -6.00 -20.79 5.50
CA GLN A 203 -4.78 -21.59 5.40
C GLN A 203 -4.06 -21.35 4.05
N LYS A 204 -4.83 -21.22 2.95
CA LYS A 204 -4.29 -20.91 1.63
C LYS A 204 -3.54 -19.57 1.62
N ASP A 205 -4.08 -18.55 2.27
CA ASP A 205 -3.43 -17.24 2.38
C ASP A 205 -2.05 -17.33 3.05
N ILE A 206 -1.94 -18.16 4.10
CA ILE A 206 -0.68 -18.38 4.82
C ILE A 206 0.32 -19.13 3.94
N ASP A 207 -0.13 -20.19 3.28
CA ASP A 207 0.72 -21.06 2.45
C ASP A 207 1.26 -20.31 1.22
N GLU A 208 0.39 -19.57 0.54
CA GLU A 208 0.71 -18.80 -0.68
C GLU A 208 1.27 -17.40 -0.37
N LYS A 209 1.20 -16.95 0.88
CA LYS A 209 1.58 -15.60 1.32
C LYS A 209 0.88 -14.51 0.52
N THR A 210 -0.45 -14.63 0.41
CA THR A 210 -1.29 -13.67 -0.32
C THR A 210 -1.20 -12.27 0.28
N GLU A 211 -1.69 -11.26 -0.44
CA GLU A 211 -1.76 -9.87 0.06
C GLU A 211 -2.52 -9.78 1.39
N ARG A 212 -3.58 -10.59 1.56
CA ARG A 212 -4.34 -10.69 2.82
C ARG A 212 -3.45 -11.12 4.00
N TYR A 213 -2.64 -12.17 3.82
CA TYR A 213 -1.67 -12.60 4.83
C TYR A 213 -0.56 -11.56 5.06
N LEU A 214 -0.01 -11.00 3.98
CA LEU A 214 1.05 -10.00 4.07
C LEU A 214 0.59 -8.73 4.77
N GLY A 215 -0.67 -8.31 4.54
CA GLY A 215 -1.32 -7.18 5.21
C GLY A 215 -1.47 -7.40 6.70
N LEU A 216 -2.06 -8.53 7.12
CA LEU A 216 -2.16 -8.90 8.54
C LEU A 216 -0.78 -8.99 9.20
N LEU A 217 0.17 -9.66 8.55
CA LEU A 217 1.53 -9.79 9.08
C LEU A 217 2.25 -8.44 9.20
N ALA A 218 2.07 -7.54 8.23
CA ALA A 218 2.60 -6.18 8.30
C ALA A 218 2.01 -5.43 9.49
N CYS A 219 0.68 -5.45 9.63
CA CYS A 219 -0.05 -4.79 10.71
C CYS A 219 0.38 -5.28 12.10
N LEU A 220 0.52 -6.61 12.29
CA LEU A 220 0.95 -7.17 13.57
C LEU A 220 2.43 -6.94 13.89
N SER A 221 3.25 -6.64 12.86
CA SER A 221 4.70 -6.44 13.01
C SER A 221 5.15 -4.99 13.20
N SER A 222 4.22 -4.02 13.20
CA SER A 222 4.49 -2.58 13.34
C SER A 222 5.00 -2.13 14.72
#